data_AF-A0A0J8QM79-F1
#
_entry.id   AF-A0A0J8QM79-F1
#
_cell.length_a   1.000
_cell.length_b   1.000
_cell.length_c   1.000
_cell.angle_alpha   90.00
_cell.angle_beta   90.00
_cell.angle_gamma   90.00
#
_symmetry.space_group_name_H-M   'P 1'
#
loop_
_entity.id
_entity.type
_entity.pdbx_description
1 polymer ?
#
loop_
_entity_poly.entity_id
_entity_poly.type
_entity_poly.pdbx_seq_one_letter_code
_entity_poly.pdbx_strand_id
1 'polypeptide(L)'
;MPQAFQQPMKNPVGSTLIEGHCLQLQQIDDKSICSICDEKAEDAMYRCSGCKIIVHGRCASQICLVCTVAFHPDQIRAAFVRCFASLLYTYKKFMRPATGDKKKAGMTYSFQMDAFLKSLPHEHAEYMAVLQQTQGFNEFIGERERVDSKSKNPRIVIFDEIILSKRNRGRSSIFSGRMTTDFLSDTSNHLWRSASASSFPPSSRREMSASGDWKSVVTRVLQTDPTT
;
A
#
# COMPACT_ATOMS: atom_id res chain seq x y z
N MET A 1 -18.38 -12.03 -18.76
CA MET A 1 -17.03 -12.02 -18.15
C MET A 1 -16.02 -11.84 -19.27
N PRO A 2 -15.26 -10.74 -19.35
CA PRO A 2 -14.18 -10.67 -20.32
C PRO A 2 -13.10 -11.65 -19.85
N GLN A 3 -12.89 -12.71 -20.63
CA GLN A 3 -11.77 -13.63 -20.42
C GLN A 3 -10.48 -12.82 -20.60
N ALA A 4 -9.75 -12.60 -19.51
CA ALA A 4 -8.40 -12.08 -19.59
C ALA A 4 -7.56 -13.13 -20.33
N PHE A 5 -7.36 -12.92 -21.63
CA PHE A 5 -6.35 -13.63 -22.40
C PHE A 5 -4.98 -13.21 -21.86
N GLN A 6 -4.52 -13.89 -20.82
CA GLN A 6 -3.10 -13.93 -20.51
C GLN A 6 -2.44 -14.69 -21.65
N GLN A 7 -1.96 -13.97 -22.66
CA GLN A 7 -1.04 -14.57 -23.62
C GLN A 7 0.15 -15.12 -22.81
N PRO A 8 0.52 -16.41 -22.97
CA PRO A 8 1.75 -16.91 -22.40
C PRO A 8 2.87 -16.07 -22.97
N MET A 9 3.50 -15.23 -22.14
CA MET A 9 4.72 -14.55 -22.55
C MET A 9 5.74 -15.65 -22.81
N LYS A 10 6.00 -15.95 -24.09
CA LYS A 10 7.07 -16.86 -24.47
C LYS A 10 8.36 -16.19 -24.05
N ASN A 11 8.95 -16.69 -22.97
CA ASN A 11 10.23 -16.17 -22.54
C ASN A 11 11.24 -16.38 -23.69
N PRO A 12 12.04 -15.36 -24.04
CA PRO A 12 13.15 -15.57 -24.96
C PRO A 12 14.02 -16.73 -24.47
N VAL A 13 14.61 -17.47 -25.40
CA VAL A 13 15.46 -18.65 -25.10
C VAL A 13 16.51 -18.25 -24.05
N GLY A 14 16.56 -18.99 -22.94
CA GLY A 14 17.46 -18.70 -21.83
C GLY A 14 16.95 -17.59 -20.88
N SER A 15 15.66 -17.28 -20.86
CA SER A 15 15.08 -16.39 -19.85
C SER A 15 13.83 -16.98 -19.22
N THR A 16 13.47 -16.52 -18.03
CA THR A 16 12.21 -16.87 -17.38
C THR A 16 11.72 -15.77 -16.45
N LEU A 17 10.40 -15.72 -16.21
CA LEU A 17 9.78 -14.79 -15.27
C LEU A 17 9.23 -15.58 -14.08
N ILE A 18 9.74 -15.31 -12.88
CA ILE A 18 9.30 -15.97 -11.64
C ILE A 18 9.15 -14.91 -10.56
N GLU A 19 7.98 -14.80 -9.93
CA GLU A 19 7.71 -13.82 -8.86
C GLU A 19 8.13 -12.36 -9.20
N GLY A 20 7.98 -11.98 -10.48
CA GLY A 20 8.40 -10.66 -11.00
C GLY A 20 9.90 -10.50 -11.27
N HIS A 21 10.73 -11.53 -11.04
CA HIS A 21 12.13 -11.56 -11.46
C HIS A 21 12.23 -11.89 -12.94
N CYS A 22 12.84 -11.00 -13.71
CA CYS A 22 13.23 -11.27 -15.09
C CYS A 22 14.60 -11.96 -15.10
N LEU A 23 14.59 -13.29 -15.01
CA LEU A 23 15.77 -14.14 -14.96
C LEU A 23 16.34 -14.34 -16.36
N GLN A 24 17.64 -14.11 -16.51
CA GLN A 24 18.40 -14.34 -17.73
C GLN A 24 19.51 -15.33 -17.43
N LEU A 25 19.62 -16.36 -18.27
CA LEU A 25 20.68 -17.35 -18.18
C LEU A 25 22.00 -16.66 -18.52
N GLN A 26 22.96 -16.72 -17.60
CA GLN A 26 24.29 -16.17 -17.79
C GLN A 26 25.32 -17.29 -17.74
N GLN A 27 26.35 -17.13 -18.57
CA GLN A 27 27.53 -17.97 -18.53
C GLN A 27 28.31 -17.70 -17.23
N ILE A 28 28.95 -18.74 -16.72
CA ILE A 28 29.43 -18.88 -15.35
C ILE A 28 30.55 -17.89 -15.03
N ASP A 29 30.49 -17.32 -13.83
CA ASP A 29 31.66 -16.84 -13.09
C ASP A 29 31.86 -17.81 -11.91
N ASP A 30 33.04 -18.44 -11.80
CA ASP A 30 33.38 -19.48 -10.80
C ASP A 30 33.18 -19.03 -9.34
N LYS A 31 32.97 -17.73 -9.14
CA LYS A 31 32.70 -17.12 -7.83
C LYS A 31 31.20 -16.97 -7.51
N SER A 32 30.32 -17.31 -8.44
CA SER A 32 28.86 -17.15 -8.26
C SER A 32 28.32 -18.18 -7.28
N ILE A 33 27.49 -17.72 -6.34
CA ILE A 33 26.83 -18.54 -5.33
C ILE A 33 25.32 -18.38 -5.49
N CYS A 34 24.59 -19.50 -5.44
CA CYS A 34 23.14 -19.52 -5.54
C CYS A 34 22.52 -18.92 -4.27
N SER A 35 21.63 -17.93 -4.42
CA SER A 35 20.96 -17.28 -3.30
C SER A 35 19.88 -18.14 -2.61
N ILE A 36 19.66 -19.38 -3.06
CA ILE A 36 18.65 -20.30 -2.52
C ILE A 36 19.28 -21.45 -1.74
N CYS A 37 20.27 -22.13 -2.32
CA CYS A 37 20.94 -23.26 -1.67
C CYS A 37 22.35 -22.96 -1.15
N ASP A 38 22.87 -21.75 -1.37
CA ASP A 38 24.23 -21.31 -0.99
C ASP A 38 25.39 -22.13 -1.59
N GLU A 39 25.11 -22.95 -2.62
CA GLU A 39 26.12 -23.71 -3.37
C GLU A 39 26.71 -22.89 -4.53
N LYS A 40 27.94 -23.23 -4.95
CA LYS A 40 28.64 -22.59 -6.07
C LYS A 40 27.98 -22.92 -7.42
N ALA A 41 28.29 -22.10 -8.43
CA ALA A 41 27.94 -22.41 -9.81
C ALA A 41 28.58 -23.73 -10.26
N GLU A 42 27.75 -24.68 -10.68
CA GLU A 42 28.16 -25.91 -11.35
C GLU A 42 27.94 -25.80 -12.87
N ASP A 43 26.85 -25.12 -13.25
CA ASP A 43 26.38 -24.90 -14.61
C ASP A 43 25.95 -23.43 -14.79
N ALA A 44 25.49 -23.07 -15.99
CA ALA A 44 24.90 -21.76 -16.28
C ALA A 44 23.80 -21.41 -15.25
N MET A 45 23.89 -20.19 -14.70
CA MET A 45 22.99 -19.71 -13.65
C MET A 45 22.05 -18.65 -14.19
N TYR A 46 20.87 -18.55 -13.58
CA TYR A 46 19.97 -17.44 -13.83
C TYR A 46 20.36 -16.24 -12.99
N ARG A 47 20.41 -15.07 -13.63
CA ARG A 47 20.55 -13.78 -12.95
C ARG A 47 19.36 -12.90 -13.25
N CYS A 48 18.73 -12.34 -12.23
CA CYS A 48 17.68 -11.35 -12.42
C CYS A 48 18.26 -10.05 -12.99
N SER A 49 17.72 -9.57 -14.11
CA SER A 49 18.12 -8.29 -14.72
C SER A 49 17.82 -7.09 -13.80
N GLY A 50 16.86 -7.25 -12.89
CA GLY A 50 16.42 -6.27 -11.91
C GLY A 50 17.24 -6.26 -10.62
N CYS A 51 16.86 -7.10 -9.66
CA CYS A 51 17.45 -7.12 -8.31
C CYS A 51 18.78 -7.89 -8.20
N LYS A 52 19.25 -8.47 -9.31
CA LYS A 52 20.53 -9.19 -9.41
C LYS A 52 20.65 -10.49 -8.59
N ILE A 53 19.55 -11.04 -8.07
CA ILE A 53 19.56 -12.39 -7.48
C ILE A 53 20.12 -13.40 -8.50
N ILE A 54 20.95 -14.32 -8.02
CA ILE A 54 21.60 -15.36 -8.83
C ILE A 54 21.16 -16.71 -8.29
N VAL A 55 20.61 -17.57 -9.16
CA VAL A 55 20.09 -18.89 -8.77
C VAL A 55 20.43 -19.94 -9.81
N HIS A 56 20.59 -21.19 -9.39
CA HIS A 56 20.66 -22.30 -10.35
C HIS A 56 19.33 -22.45 -11.11
N GLY A 57 19.39 -23.09 -12.28
CA GLY A 57 18.18 -23.50 -13.02
C GLY A 57 17.22 -24.33 -12.17
N ARG A 58 17.75 -25.28 -11.39
CA ARG A 58 16.98 -26.14 -10.46
C ARG A 58 16.36 -25.38 -9.28
N CYS A 59 16.96 -24.27 -8.86
CA CYS A 59 16.51 -23.46 -7.73
C CYS A 59 15.55 -22.34 -8.15
N ALA A 60 15.42 -22.05 -9.44
CA ALA A 60 14.65 -20.91 -9.93
C ALA A 60 13.17 -20.98 -9.51
N SER A 61 12.56 -22.17 -9.54
CA SER A 61 11.16 -22.38 -9.10
C SER A 61 10.96 -22.28 -7.60
N GLN A 62 12.02 -22.22 -6.80
CA GLN A 62 11.97 -22.08 -5.34
C GLN A 62 11.99 -20.60 -4.90
N ILE A 63 12.08 -19.65 -5.83
CA ILE A 63 11.97 -18.23 -5.52
C ILE A 63 10.54 -17.95 -5.03
N CYS A 64 10.44 -17.54 -3.77
CA CYS A 64 9.17 -17.17 -3.13
C CYS A 64 9.07 -15.68 -2.78
N LEU A 65 10.18 -14.94 -2.84
CA LEU A 65 10.21 -13.51 -2.59
C LEU A 65 10.11 -12.75 -3.91
N VAL A 66 9.11 -11.87 -3.98
CA VAL A 66 8.88 -11.01 -5.15
C VAL A 66 10.08 -10.13 -5.45
N CYS A 67 10.31 -9.86 -6.74
CA CYS A 67 11.41 -9.00 -7.15
C CYS A 67 11.21 -7.56 -6.64
N THR A 68 12.19 -7.04 -5.91
CA THR A 68 12.13 -5.71 -5.27
C THR A 68 12.05 -4.54 -6.23
N VAL A 69 12.51 -4.73 -7.46
CA VAL A 69 12.46 -3.69 -8.48
C VAL A 69 11.19 -3.77 -9.33
N ALA A 70 10.44 -4.87 -9.23
CA ALA A 70 9.16 -5.07 -9.91
C ALA A 70 7.97 -4.87 -8.97
N PHE A 71 8.13 -5.18 -7.69
CA PHE A 71 7.12 -5.01 -6.66
C PHE A 71 7.35 -3.73 -5.86
N HIS A 72 6.40 -2.80 -5.96
CA HIS A 72 6.45 -1.51 -5.28
C HIS A 72 5.42 -1.45 -4.15
N PRO A 73 5.70 -2.02 -2.96
CA PRO A 73 4.72 -2.15 -1.88
C PRO A 73 4.14 -0.80 -1.48
N ASP A 74 4.97 0.24 -1.42
CA ASP A 74 4.55 1.59 -1.01
C ASP A 74 3.58 2.21 -2.02
N GLN A 75 3.81 1.99 -3.32
CA GLN A 75 2.91 2.50 -4.37
C GLN A 75 1.58 1.77 -4.37
N ILE A 76 1.59 0.46 -4.13
CA ILE A 76 0.39 -0.36 -4.00
C ILE A 76 -0.42 0.12 -2.79
N ARG A 77 0.21 0.24 -1.61
CA ARG A 77 -0.45 0.78 -0.40
C ARG A 77 -1.05 2.16 -0.67
N ALA A 78 -0.29 3.06 -1.31
CA ALA A 78 -0.77 4.40 -1.64
C ALA A 78 -1.95 4.37 -2.64
N ALA A 79 -1.97 3.46 -3.61
CA ALA A 79 -3.08 3.30 -4.53
C ALA A 79 -4.37 2.88 -3.81
N PHE A 80 -4.30 1.87 -2.93
CA PHE A 80 -5.43 1.45 -2.10
C PHE A 80 -5.93 2.57 -1.20
N VAL A 81 -5.03 3.27 -0.50
CA VAL A 81 -5.39 4.39 0.38
C VAL A 81 -6.08 5.52 -0.42
N ARG A 82 -5.61 5.83 -1.63
CA ARG A 82 -6.26 6.83 -2.51
C ARG A 82 -7.63 6.35 -3.00
N CYS A 83 -7.80 5.06 -3.25
CA CYS A 83 -9.11 4.49 -3.58
C CYS A 83 -10.10 4.72 -2.43
N PHE A 84 -9.73 4.34 -1.19
CA PHE A 84 -10.58 4.60 -0.01
C PHE A 84 -10.82 6.08 0.25
N ALA A 85 -9.82 6.93 0.09
CA ALA A 85 -10.00 8.39 0.20
C ALA A 85 -10.96 8.95 -0.86
N SER A 86 -11.14 8.25 -1.99
CA SER A 86 -12.12 8.60 -3.01
C SER A 86 -13.53 8.20 -2.58
N LEU A 87 -13.70 6.96 -2.12
CA LEU A 87 -14.99 6.44 -1.65
C LEU A 87 -15.50 7.22 -0.43
N LEU A 88 -14.60 7.58 0.47
CA LEU A 88 -14.91 8.28 1.72
C LEU A 88 -14.76 9.79 1.59
N TYR A 89 -14.57 10.35 0.41
CA TYR A 89 -14.22 11.77 0.22
C TYR A 89 -15.12 12.76 0.99
N THR A 90 -16.43 12.45 1.10
CA THR A 90 -17.43 13.31 1.75
C THR A 90 -17.84 12.84 3.15
N TYR A 91 -17.25 11.76 3.69
CA TYR A 91 -17.75 11.09 4.90
C TYR A 91 -17.91 12.05 6.09
N LYS A 92 -16.97 12.99 6.28
CA LYS A 92 -17.02 13.98 7.37
C LYS A 92 -18.28 14.85 7.37
N LYS A 93 -18.89 15.11 6.22
CA LYS A 93 -20.15 15.88 6.13
C LYS A 93 -21.31 15.17 6.83
N PHE A 94 -21.19 13.85 7.00
CA PHE A 94 -22.18 12.98 7.61
C PHE A 94 -21.81 12.60 9.05
N MET A 95 -20.71 13.15 9.60
CA MET A 95 -20.40 13.10 11.03
C MET A 95 -21.07 14.28 11.74
N ARG A 96 -22.22 14.05 12.38
CA ARG A 96 -22.91 15.08 13.18
C ARG A 96 -22.57 14.96 14.65
N PRO A 97 -22.64 16.04 15.44
CA PRO A 97 -22.51 15.94 16.89
C PRO A 97 -23.45 14.88 17.46
N ALA A 98 -22.95 14.01 18.33
CA ALA A 98 -23.77 13.02 18.99
C ALA A 98 -24.75 13.70 19.97
N THR A 99 -25.97 13.17 20.05
CA THR A 99 -27.04 13.65 20.94
C THR A 99 -27.64 12.48 21.72
N GLY A 100 -28.41 12.79 22.77
CA GLY A 100 -29.13 11.79 23.56
C GLY A 100 -28.23 10.68 24.12
N ASP A 101 -28.63 9.44 23.94
CA ASP A 101 -27.94 8.28 24.52
C ASP A 101 -26.58 8.00 23.88
N LYS A 102 -26.38 8.35 22.60
CA LYS A 102 -25.06 8.25 21.96
C LYS A 102 -24.02 9.14 22.65
N LYS A 103 -24.42 10.36 23.03
CA LYS A 103 -23.57 11.27 23.80
C LYS A 103 -23.28 10.71 25.20
N LYS A 104 -24.28 10.12 25.87
CA LYS A 104 -24.09 9.46 27.17
C LYS A 104 -23.16 8.24 27.08
N ALA A 105 -23.18 7.53 25.96
CA ALA A 105 -22.29 6.40 25.65
C ALA A 105 -20.86 6.82 25.23
N GLY A 106 -20.51 8.10 25.38
CA GLY A 106 -19.16 8.62 25.10
C GLY A 106 -18.85 8.83 23.62
N MET A 107 -19.87 8.90 22.75
CA MET A 107 -19.66 9.31 21.36
C MET A 107 -19.63 10.84 21.26
N THR A 108 -18.66 11.37 20.52
CA THR A 108 -18.53 12.79 20.17
C THR A 108 -19.36 13.09 18.91
N TYR A 109 -19.34 12.17 17.95
CA TYR A 109 -20.09 12.26 16.70
C TYR A 109 -20.98 11.03 16.49
N SER A 110 -22.02 11.20 15.67
CA SER A 110 -22.84 10.14 15.12
C SER A 110 -22.77 10.22 13.60
N PHE A 111 -22.36 9.14 12.96
CA PHE A 111 -22.32 9.00 11.52
C PHE A 111 -23.73 8.75 10.97
N GLN A 112 -24.12 9.52 9.97
CA GLN A 112 -25.40 9.35 9.26
C GLN A 112 -25.20 8.48 8.02
N MET A 113 -25.15 7.17 8.22
CA MET A 113 -24.88 6.20 7.16
C MET A 113 -25.85 6.31 5.98
N ASP A 114 -27.16 6.30 6.23
CA ASP A 114 -28.17 6.34 5.16
C ASP A 114 -28.06 7.62 4.32
N ALA A 115 -27.77 8.75 4.96
CA ALA A 115 -27.57 10.02 4.27
C ALA A 115 -26.27 10.02 3.46
N PHE A 116 -25.22 9.39 3.98
CA PHE A 116 -23.96 9.21 3.27
C PHE A 116 -24.15 8.37 2.00
N LEU A 117 -24.77 7.19 2.10
CA LEU A 117 -25.03 6.32 0.95
C LEU A 117 -25.86 7.02 -0.13
N LYS A 118 -26.90 7.76 0.25
CA LYS A 118 -27.74 8.55 -0.68
C LYS A 118 -26.98 9.67 -1.38
N SER A 119 -25.84 10.11 -0.83
CA SER A 119 -25.02 11.16 -1.44
C SER A 119 -24.00 10.66 -2.46
N LEU A 120 -23.80 9.34 -2.54
CA LEU A 120 -22.84 8.72 -3.43
C LEU A 120 -23.46 8.46 -4.81
N PRO A 121 -22.64 8.46 -5.89
CA PRO A 121 -23.05 7.90 -7.18
C PRO A 121 -23.55 6.45 -7.02
N HIS A 122 -24.52 6.03 -7.84
CA HIS A 122 -25.21 4.75 -7.70
C HIS A 122 -24.26 3.55 -7.56
N GLU A 123 -23.28 3.41 -8.45
CA GLU A 123 -22.26 2.35 -8.41
C GLU A 123 -21.41 2.36 -7.13
N HIS A 124 -21.11 3.55 -6.59
CA HIS A 124 -20.33 3.68 -5.35
C HIS A 124 -21.20 3.38 -4.11
N ALA A 125 -22.48 3.74 -4.16
CA ALA A 125 -23.43 3.45 -3.09
C ALA A 125 -23.62 1.93 -2.90
N GLU A 126 -23.71 1.16 -3.98
CA GLU A 126 -23.80 -0.31 -3.93
C GLU A 126 -22.55 -0.93 -3.29
N TYR A 127 -21.36 -0.54 -3.72
CA TYR A 127 -20.12 -1.00 -3.11
C TYR A 127 -20.04 -0.61 -1.63
N MET A 128 -20.40 0.62 -1.29
CA MET A 128 -20.40 1.09 0.10
C MET A 128 -21.43 0.38 0.96
N ALA A 129 -22.56 -0.05 0.41
CA ALA A 129 -23.58 -0.82 1.10
C ALA A 129 -23.07 -2.22 1.52
N VAL A 130 -22.14 -2.79 0.76
CA VAL A 130 -21.40 -4.01 1.15
C VAL A 130 -20.31 -3.66 2.16
N LEU A 131 -19.52 -2.61 1.89
CA LEU A 131 -18.38 -2.24 2.74
C LEU A 131 -18.81 -1.92 4.18
N GLN A 132 -19.97 -1.28 4.38
CA GLN A 132 -20.49 -0.96 5.73
C GLN A 132 -20.75 -2.18 6.61
N GLN A 133 -20.90 -3.38 6.03
CA GLN A 133 -21.11 -4.61 6.78
C GLN A 133 -19.79 -5.18 7.34
N THR A 134 -18.65 -4.63 6.92
CA THR A 134 -17.34 -5.11 7.37
C THR A 134 -16.95 -4.54 8.73
N GLN A 135 -16.30 -5.35 9.56
CA GLN A 135 -15.75 -4.89 10.84
C GLN A 135 -14.73 -3.75 10.65
N GLY A 136 -13.90 -3.81 9.61
CA GLY A 136 -12.95 -2.75 9.30
C GLY A 136 -13.62 -1.39 9.06
N PHE A 137 -14.78 -1.36 8.37
CA PHE A 137 -15.52 -0.11 8.21
C PHE A 137 -16.16 0.36 9.52
N ASN A 138 -16.74 -0.55 10.30
CA ASN A 138 -17.37 -0.23 11.58
C ASN A 138 -16.37 0.35 12.58
N GLU A 139 -15.15 -0.19 12.64
CA GLU A 139 -14.07 0.37 13.44
C GLU A 139 -13.60 1.72 12.90
N PHE A 140 -13.42 1.85 11.58
CA PHE A 140 -13.03 3.11 10.96
C PHE A 140 -13.96 4.27 11.32
N ILE A 141 -15.28 4.04 11.30
CA ILE A 141 -16.29 5.03 11.70
C ILE A 141 -16.32 5.16 13.23
N GLY A 142 -16.35 4.06 13.97
CA GLY A 142 -16.47 4.05 15.42
C GLY A 142 -15.31 4.77 16.14
N GLU A 143 -14.08 4.64 15.62
CA GLU A 143 -12.94 5.44 16.10
C GLU A 143 -13.21 6.94 15.94
N ARG A 144 -13.70 7.35 14.77
CA ARG A 144 -13.98 8.76 14.44
C ARG A 144 -15.20 9.31 15.18
N GLU A 145 -16.16 8.47 15.53
CA GLU A 145 -17.29 8.84 16.37
C GLU A 145 -16.88 9.15 17.81
N ARG A 146 -15.81 8.52 18.32
CA ARG A 146 -15.32 8.69 19.71
C ARG A 146 -14.20 9.70 19.85
N VAL A 147 -13.59 10.12 18.75
CA VAL A 147 -12.48 11.08 18.80
C VAL A 147 -12.91 12.38 19.45
N ASP A 148 -12.14 12.79 20.46
CA ASP A 148 -12.27 14.11 21.04
C ASP A 148 -11.93 15.16 19.99
N SER A 149 -12.81 16.14 19.82
CA SER A 149 -12.62 17.34 19.01
C SER A 149 -11.28 18.06 19.23
N LYS A 150 -10.65 17.90 20.40
CA LYS A 150 -9.35 18.50 20.75
C LYS A 150 -8.15 17.58 20.48
N SER A 151 -8.39 16.31 20.20
CA SER A 151 -7.36 15.29 20.00
C SER A 151 -6.84 15.32 18.55
N LYS A 152 -5.55 15.61 18.37
CA LYS A 152 -4.84 15.47 17.08
C LYS A 152 -4.34 14.03 16.90
N ASN A 153 -5.24 13.04 16.90
CA ASN A 153 -4.83 11.64 16.70
C ASN A 153 -4.19 11.49 15.29
N PRO A 154 -2.87 11.19 15.20
CA PRO A 154 -2.15 11.22 13.93
C PRO A 154 -2.69 10.21 12.92
N ARG A 155 -3.24 9.07 13.36
CA ARG A 155 -3.80 8.04 12.45
C ARG A 155 -5.04 8.52 11.70
N ILE A 156 -5.83 9.38 12.32
CA ILE A 156 -7.05 9.94 11.70
C ILE A 156 -6.69 11.14 10.84
N VAL A 157 -5.82 12.01 11.36
CA VAL A 157 -5.33 13.19 10.63
C VAL A 157 -4.69 12.79 9.31
N ILE A 158 -3.87 11.73 9.25
CA ILE A 158 -3.25 11.26 8.00
C ILE A 158 -4.28 11.05 6.88
N PHE A 159 -5.36 10.32 7.17
CA PHE A 159 -6.37 10.02 6.15
C PHE A 159 -7.12 11.26 5.70
N ASP A 160 -7.36 12.18 6.63
CA ASP A 160 -8.00 13.47 6.35
C ASP A 160 -7.11 14.35 5.46
N GLU A 161 -5.81 14.37 5.73
CA GLU A 161 -4.80 15.06 4.92
C GLU A 161 -4.69 14.47 3.51
N ILE A 162 -4.87 13.16 3.35
CA ILE A 162 -4.95 12.51 2.03
C ILE A 162 -6.19 12.99 1.27
N ILE A 163 -7.36 13.05 1.92
CA ILE A 163 -8.60 13.60 1.34
C ILE A 163 -8.41 15.08 0.96
N LEU A 164 -7.79 15.87 1.83
CA LEU A 164 -7.47 17.28 1.58
C LEU A 164 -6.50 17.44 0.39
N SER A 165 -5.46 16.63 0.32
CA SER A 165 -4.51 16.60 -0.81
C SER A 165 -5.23 16.29 -2.12
N LYS A 166 -6.16 15.31 -2.13
CA LYS A 166 -7.01 15.02 -3.30
C LYS A 166 -7.87 16.22 -3.69
N ARG A 167 -8.51 16.88 -2.73
CA ARG A 167 -9.29 18.11 -2.98
C ARG A 167 -8.43 19.23 -3.57
N ASN A 168 -7.21 19.40 -3.09
CA ASN A 168 -6.26 20.41 -3.57
C ASN A 168 -5.79 20.13 -5.01
N ARG A 169 -5.68 18.87 -5.44
CA ARG A 169 -5.35 18.49 -6.83
C ARG A 169 -6.47 18.82 -7.83
N GLY A 170 -7.72 18.76 -7.38
CA GLY A 170 -8.88 19.14 -8.21
C GLY A 170 -9.14 20.65 -8.29
N ARG A 171 -8.40 21.47 -7.53
CA ARG A 171 -8.50 22.93 -7.56
C ARG A 171 -7.33 23.51 -8.36
N SER A 172 -7.51 23.66 -9.66
CA SER A 172 -6.57 24.34 -10.57
C SER A 172 -6.56 25.87 -10.41
N SER A 173 -7.08 26.42 -9.32
CA SER A 173 -7.19 27.88 -9.15
C SER A 173 -5.85 28.46 -8.73
N ILE A 174 -5.28 29.27 -9.64
CA ILE A 174 -3.99 29.97 -9.52
C ILE A 174 -4.03 31.06 -8.44
N PHE A 175 -5.19 31.37 -7.83
CA PHE A 175 -5.36 32.48 -6.88
C PHE A 175 -6.07 32.14 -5.56
N SER A 176 -6.24 30.87 -5.20
CA SER A 176 -6.74 30.48 -3.88
C SER A 176 -5.76 29.54 -3.20
N GLY A 177 -5.14 30.00 -2.10
CA GLY A 177 -4.13 29.26 -1.35
C GLY A 177 -4.53 27.81 -1.09
N ARG A 178 -3.69 26.87 -1.52
CA ARG A 178 -3.83 25.46 -1.14
C ARG A 178 -3.84 25.39 0.38
N MET A 179 -4.83 24.72 0.96
CA MET A 179 -4.80 24.44 2.39
C MET A 179 -3.56 23.56 2.66
N THR A 180 -2.74 23.96 3.63
CA THR A 180 -1.47 23.28 3.92
C THR A 180 -1.75 21.87 4.39
N THR A 181 -0.96 20.91 3.92
CA THR A 181 -1.05 19.51 4.35
C THR A 181 0.17 19.16 5.19
N ASP A 182 0.25 19.77 6.38
CA ASP A 182 1.48 19.80 7.20
C ASP A 182 1.95 18.38 7.58
N PHE A 183 1.03 17.44 7.78
CA PHE A 183 1.37 16.05 8.09
C PHE A 183 1.95 15.28 6.88
N LEU A 184 1.56 15.63 5.65
CA LEU A 184 2.14 15.00 4.44
C LEU A 184 3.51 15.58 4.09
N SER A 185 3.82 16.79 4.56
CA SER A 185 5.15 17.41 4.46
C SER A 185 6.10 17.02 5.59
N ASP A 186 5.58 16.54 6.73
CA ASP A 186 6.39 16.08 7.86
C ASP A 186 6.98 14.69 7.58
N THR A 187 8.29 14.67 7.31
CA THR A 187 9.05 13.44 7.01
C THR A 187 9.59 12.70 8.24
N SER A 188 9.18 13.09 9.46
CA SER A 188 9.70 12.49 10.70
C SER A 188 9.05 11.14 11.08
N ASN A 189 7.80 10.88 10.67
CA ASN A 189 7.02 9.72 11.12
C ASN A 189 6.90 8.57 10.09
N HIS A 190 7.35 7.34 10.38
CA HIS A 190 7.28 6.19 9.46
C HIS A 190 5.92 5.93 8.74
N LEU A 191 4.80 6.42 9.27
CA LEU A 191 3.48 6.40 8.64
C LEU A 191 3.38 7.20 7.33
N TRP A 192 4.09 8.33 7.19
CA TRP A 192 4.03 9.16 5.98
C TRP A 192 4.68 8.46 4.77
N ARG A 193 5.71 7.63 4.97
CA ARG A 193 6.40 6.89 3.89
C ARG A 193 5.45 6.00 3.07
N SER A 194 4.39 5.49 3.71
CA SER A 194 3.36 4.69 3.01
C SER A 194 2.33 5.52 2.26
N ALA A 195 2.14 6.79 2.62
CA ALA A 195 1.13 7.68 2.04
C ALA A 195 1.70 8.66 0.99
N SER A 196 2.99 9.01 1.08
CA SER A 196 3.67 10.07 0.32
C SER A 196 4.16 9.66 -1.07
N ALA A 197 3.75 8.51 -1.61
CA ALA A 197 4.16 8.01 -2.93
C ALA A 197 3.60 8.84 -4.12
N SER A 198 3.44 10.16 -3.99
CA SER A 198 2.89 11.06 -5.00
C SER A 198 3.91 12.04 -5.58
N SER A 199 5.19 11.68 -5.60
CA SER A 199 6.23 12.55 -6.17
C SER A 199 7.42 11.77 -6.72
N PHE A 200 7.16 10.77 -7.58
CA PHE A 200 8.18 10.27 -8.50
C PHE A 200 7.74 10.57 -9.93
N PRO A 201 8.47 11.42 -10.68
CA PRO A 201 8.32 11.47 -12.13
C PRO A 201 8.70 10.10 -12.72
N PRO A 202 8.25 9.75 -13.94
CA PRO A 202 8.42 8.42 -14.54
C PRO A 202 9.89 7.97 -14.75
N SER A 203 10.87 8.81 -14.42
CA SER A 203 12.28 8.60 -14.78
C SER A 203 13.27 8.60 -13.62
N SER A 204 12.86 8.79 -12.35
CA SER A 204 13.81 8.71 -11.24
C SER A 204 13.88 7.30 -10.66
N ARG A 205 14.51 6.39 -11.41
CA ARG A 205 15.05 5.13 -10.89
C ARG A 205 16.22 5.48 -9.95
N ARG A 206 15.91 5.86 -8.70
CA ARG A 206 16.93 5.82 -7.65
C ARG A 206 17.12 4.37 -7.29
N GLU A 207 18.30 3.85 -7.60
CA GLU A 207 18.80 2.58 -7.09
C GLU A 207 18.73 2.63 -5.57
N MET A 208 17.72 1.95 -5.00
CA MET A 208 17.78 1.57 -3.60
C MET A 208 18.88 0.51 -3.54
N SER A 209 20.03 0.86 -2.95
CA SER A 209 21.14 -0.06 -2.71
C SER A 209 20.58 -1.34 -2.11
N ALA A 210 20.59 -2.41 -2.90
CA ALA A 210 20.07 -3.73 -2.55
C ALA A 210 21.06 -4.49 -1.66
N SER A 211 21.57 -3.84 -0.61
CA SER A 211 22.34 -4.47 0.47
C SER A 211 21.47 -4.70 1.72
N GLY A 212 20.15 -4.87 1.52
CA GLY A 212 19.19 -5.12 2.58
C GLY A 212 19.08 -6.61 2.84
N ASP A 213 19.59 -7.03 3.99
CA ASP A 213 19.55 -8.40 4.49
C ASP A 213 18.09 -8.88 4.62
N TRP A 214 17.63 -9.73 3.68
CA TRP A 214 16.24 -10.23 3.60
C TRP A 214 15.79 -10.96 4.87
N LYS A 215 16.74 -11.44 5.67
CA LYS A 215 16.51 -12.06 6.98
C LYS A 215 15.74 -11.14 7.94
N SER A 216 15.87 -9.82 7.79
CA SER A 216 15.14 -8.83 8.59
C SER A 216 13.64 -8.72 8.24
N VAL A 217 13.24 -9.14 7.04
CA VAL A 217 11.84 -9.10 6.60
C VAL A 217 11.05 -10.27 7.20
N VAL A 218 11.70 -11.40 7.46
CA VAL A 218 11.09 -12.61 8.02
C VAL A 218 10.87 -12.50 9.53
N THR A 219 11.54 -11.58 10.23
CA THR A 219 11.49 -11.49 11.71
C THR A 219 10.25 -10.80 12.27
N ARG A 220 9.25 -10.43 11.45
CA ARG A 220 7.98 -9.85 11.93
C ARG A 220 6.91 -10.91 12.21
N VAL A 221 7.32 -12.07 12.71
CA VAL A 221 6.40 -12.98 13.40
C VAL A 221 6.23 -12.42 14.82
N LEU A 222 4.97 -12.24 15.23
CA LEU A 222 4.59 -11.82 16.57
C LEU A 222 5.37 -12.62 17.62
N GLN A 223 6.24 -11.95 18.37
CA GLN A 223 6.63 -12.43 19.69
C GLN A 223 5.35 -12.51 20.52
N THR A 224 4.77 -13.69 20.61
CA THR A 224 3.85 -14.01 21.69
C THR A 224 4.68 -14.11 22.96
N ASP A 225 4.50 -13.15 23.87
CA ASP A 225 5.07 -13.20 25.21
C ASP A 225 4.70 -14.52 25.91
N PRO A 226 5.66 -15.27 26.47
CA PRO A 226 5.37 -16.39 27.34
C PRO A 226 5.39 -15.89 28.79
N THR A 227 4.21 -15.61 29.34
CA THR A 227 3.86 -15.53 30.79
C THR A 227 2.44 -14.95 30.84
N THR A 228 1.39 -15.64 31.29
CA THR A 228 1.21 -16.37 32.56
C THR A 228 0.05 -17.35 32.40
#